data_AF-A0A6M0BWF7-F1
#
_entry.id   AF-A0A6M0BWF7-F1
#
_cell.length_a   1.000
_cell.length_b   1.000
_cell.length_c   1.000
_cell.angle_alpha   90.00
_cell.angle_beta   90.00
_cell.angle_gamma   90.00
#
_symmetry.space_group_name_H-M   'P 1'
#
loop_
_entity.id
_entity.type
_entity.pdbx_description
1 polymer ?
#
loop_
_entity_poly.entity_id
_entity_poly.type
_entity_poly.pdbx_seq_one_letter_code
_entity_poly.pdbx_strand_id
1 'polypeptide(L)'
;MLSTTEILIGAKWFGIATIGFFILTIIGFISKWGFRFRLVGVTGFMGVLTAGLFGLSLGLFTRVEIPGAVPYSLVYDNGATQTVIAVPNTITESELTATIKQAAGDLFSPGRLGGSGQLTIRIRTIIHPEAGVSEPLYLGEVKRSLSQREDENLDIKIFPEILAKLESYGAARRQ
;
A
#
# COMPACT_ATOMS: atom_id res chain seq x y z
N MET A 1 0.60 -3.81 -10.18
CA MET A 1 1.69 -2.83 -9.98
C MET A 1 3.00 -3.54 -10.27
N LEU A 2 3.99 -2.88 -10.88
CA LEU A 2 5.30 -3.50 -11.10
C LEU A 2 5.99 -3.70 -9.74
N SER A 3 6.44 -4.91 -9.48
CA SER A 3 7.25 -5.23 -8.30
C SER A 3 8.64 -4.61 -8.41
N THR A 4 9.30 -4.38 -7.26
CA THR A 4 10.68 -3.90 -7.22
C THR A 4 11.63 -4.83 -7.99
N THR A 5 11.37 -6.14 -7.97
CA THR A 5 12.10 -7.15 -8.73
C THR A 5 11.96 -6.96 -10.24
N GLU A 6 10.74 -6.72 -10.74
CA GLU A 6 10.51 -6.45 -12.17
C GLU A 6 11.18 -5.14 -12.60
N ILE A 7 11.14 -4.11 -11.75
CA ILE A 7 11.82 -2.83 -12.00
C ILE A 7 13.34 -3.03 -12.02
N LEU A 8 13.90 -3.87 -11.14
CA LEU A 8 15.33 -4.19 -11.11
C LEU A 8 15.77 -4.93 -12.39
N ILE A 9 14.96 -5.89 -12.86
CA ILE A 9 15.20 -6.58 -14.14
C ILE A 9 15.19 -5.56 -15.29
N GLY A 10 14.23 -4.63 -15.29
CA GLY A 10 14.19 -3.52 -16.24
C GLY A 10 15.46 -2.66 -16.17
N ALA A 11 15.88 -2.23 -14.98
CA ALA A 11 17.09 -1.45 -14.77
C ALA A 11 18.34 -2.15 -15.32
N LYS A 12 18.45 -3.47 -15.15
CA LYS A 12 19.54 -4.29 -15.70
C LYS A 12 19.59 -4.22 -17.23
N TRP A 13 18.45 -4.43 -17.90
CA TRP A 13 18.38 -4.38 -19.36
C TRP A 13 18.65 -2.97 -19.90
N PHE A 14 18.12 -1.94 -19.24
CA PHE A 14 18.42 -0.55 -19.57
C PHE A 14 19.90 -0.22 -19.37
N GLY A 15 20.54 -0.76 -18.31
CA GLY A 15 21.98 -0.62 -18.11
C GLY A 15 22.80 -1.26 -19.24
N ILE A 16 22.44 -2.46 -19.67
CA ILE A 16 23.08 -3.12 -20.83
C ILE A 16 22.90 -2.27 -22.10
N ALA A 17 21.70 -1.77 -22.34
CA ALA A 17 21.41 -0.90 -23.49
C ALA A 17 22.22 0.41 -23.42
N THR A 18 22.34 1.03 -22.25
CA THR A 18 23.16 2.23 -22.02
C THR A 18 24.62 1.99 -22.39
N ILE A 19 25.19 0.86 -21.97
CA ILE A 19 26.56 0.45 -22.35
C ILE A 19 26.66 0.26 -23.87
N GLY A 20 25.68 -0.40 -24.49
CA GLY A 20 25.63 -0.57 -25.95
C GLY A 20 25.61 0.77 -26.70
N PHE A 21 24.77 1.72 -26.27
CA PHE A 21 24.75 3.07 -26.84
C PHE A 21 26.04 3.82 -26.59
N PHE A 22 26.68 3.65 -25.44
CA PHE A 22 27.98 4.26 -25.15
C PHE A 22 29.06 3.77 -26.13
N ILE A 23 29.13 2.46 -26.36
CA ILE A 23 30.04 1.85 -27.36
C ILE A 23 29.72 2.38 -28.76
N LEU A 24 28.44 2.44 -29.15
CA LEU A 24 28.02 2.98 -30.44
C LEU A 24 28.40 4.47 -30.60
N THR A 25 28.29 5.25 -29.53
CA THR A 25 28.75 6.65 -29.50
C THR A 25 30.24 6.73 -29.79
N ILE A 26 31.08 5.92 -29.13
CA ILE A 26 32.53 5.87 -29.37
C ILE A 26 32.82 5.53 -30.84
N ILE A 27 32.17 4.49 -31.39
CA ILE A 27 32.32 4.08 -32.79
C ILE A 27 31.93 5.22 -33.74
N GLY A 28 30.84 5.93 -33.45
CA GLY A 28 30.39 7.08 -34.24
C GLY A 28 31.37 8.25 -34.24
N PHE A 29 32.11 8.45 -33.14
CA PHE A 29 33.19 9.43 -33.09
C PHE A 29 34.42 9.01 -33.91
N ILE A 30 34.85 7.75 -33.78
CA ILE A 30 35.97 7.18 -34.55
C ILE A 30 35.68 7.22 -36.05
N SER A 31 34.48 6.78 -36.44
CA SER A 31 34.03 6.72 -37.84
C SER A 31 33.53 8.06 -38.39
N LYS A 32 33.57 9.12 -37.58
CA LYS A 32 33.17 10.50 -37.93
C LYS A 32 31.76 10.62 -38.50
N TRP A 33 30.78 9.89 -37.95
CA TRP A 33 29.39 9.98 -38.38
C TRP A 33 28.81 11.38 -38.16
N GLY A 34 27.98 11.86 -39.11
CA GLY A 34 27.35 13.18 -39.02
C GLY A 34 26.42 13.35 -37.80
N PHE A 35 25.88 12.24 -37.28
CA PHE A 35 24.96 12.24 -36.13
C PHE A 35 25.61 11.87 -34.79
N ARG A 36 26.95 11.76 -34.72
CA ARG A 36 27.68 11.34 -33.50
C ARG A 36 27.35 12.16 -32.24
N PHE A 37 27.08 13.45 -32.38
CA PHE A 37 26.69 14.31 -31.26
C PHE A 37 25.27 14.03 -30.74
N ARG A 38 24.37 13.55 -31.61
CA ARG A 38 23.04 13.08 -31.18
C ARG A 38 23.14 11.81 -30.34
N LEU A 39 24.12 10.94 -30.63
CA LEU A 39 24.36 9.73 -29.85
C LEU A 39 24.79 10.04 -28.41
N VAL A 40 25.56 11.12 -28.18
CA VAL A 40 25.89 11.58 -26.81
C VAL A 40 24.62 11.88 -26.01
N GLY A 41 23.65 12.57 -26.62
CA GLY A 41 22.35 12.84 -26.00
C GLY A 41 21.57 11.56 -25.69
N VAL A 42 21.55 10.60 -26.62
CA VAL A 42 20.89 9.30 -26.42
C VAL A 42 21.55 8.53 -25.28
N THR A 43 22.88 8.42 -25.26
CA THR A 43 23.60 7.72 -24.18
C THR A 43 23.39 8.38 -22.83
N GLY A 44 23.44 9.71 -22.76
CA GLY A 44 23.18 10.47 -21.53
C GLY A 44 21.77 10.24 -20.99
N PHE A 45 20.76 10.31 -21.87
CA PHE A 45 19.36 10.04 -21.50
C PHE A 45 19.16 8.59 -21.02
N MET A 46 19.75 7.63 -21.71
CA MET A 46 19.72 6.22 -21.31
C MET A 46 20.37 5.99 -19.93
N GLY A 47 21.44 6.73 -19.62
CA GLY A 47 22.05 6.75 -18.29
C GLY A 47 21.09 7.24 -17.21
N VAL A 48 20.39 8.35 -17.45
CA VAL A 48 19.36 8.87 -16.53
C VAL A 48 18.23 7.86 -16.32
N LEU A 49 17.73 7.23 -17.40
CA LEU A 49 16.69 6.19 -17.29
C LEU A 49 17.15 4.98 -16.47
N THR A 50 18.39 4.53 -16.70
CA THR A 50 18.97 3.41 -15.96
C THR A 50 19.08 3.75 -14.47
N ALA A 51 19.63 4.91 -14.13
CA ALA A 51 19.76 5.36 -12.75
C ALA A 51 18.40 5.55 -12.07
N GLY A 52 17.41 6.10 -12.77
CA GLY A 52 16.05 6.26 -12.27
C GLY A 52 15.37 4.92 -11.98
N LEU A 53 15.42 3.98 -12.92
CA LEU A 53 14.87 2.63 -12.73
C LEU A 53 15.58 1.89 -11.60
N PHE A 54 16.91 2.00 -11.53
CA PHE A 54 17.68 1.41 -10.44
C PHE A 54 17.27 2.00 -9.08
N GLY A 55 17.19 3.32 -8.96
CA GLY A 55 16.77 3.99 -7.73
C GLY A 55 15.37 3.56 -7.28
N LEU A 56 14.41 3.44 -8.20
CA LEU A 56 13.07 2.94 -7.92
C LEU A 56 13.08 1.45 -7.50
N SER A 57 13.98 0.64 -8.06
CA SER A 57 14.09 -0.78 -7.74
C SER A 57 14.57 -1.06 -6.32
N LEU A 58 15.20 -0.09 -5.66
CA LEU A 58 15.67 -0.22 -4.26
C LEU A 58 14.52 -0.38 -3.27
N GLY A 59 13.26 -0.20 -3.70
CA GLY A 59 12.12 -0.45 -2.84
C GLY A 59 12.09 0.47 -1.63
N LEU A 60 12.33 1.77 -1.86
CA LEU A 60 12.34 2.80 -0.81
C LEU A 60 11.03 2.86 0.01
N PHE A 61 9.99 2.15 -0.44
CA PHE A 61 8.74 1.92 0.29
C PHE A 61 8.30 0.46 0.12
N THR A 62 8.73 -0.44 1.01
CA THR A 62 8.11 -1.76 1.13
C THR A 62 6.93 -1.66 2.11
N ARG A 63 5.71 -1.80 1.59
CA ARG A 63 4.54 -2.02 2.44
C ARG A 63 4.66 -3.42 3.03
N VAL A 64 4.60 -3.52 4.35
CA VAL A 64 4.52 -4.82 5.02
C VAL A 64 3.12 -5.36 4.79
N GLU A 65 3.01 -6.47 4.06
CA GLU A 65 1.76 -7.18 3.88
C GLU A 65 1.64 -8.28 4.95
N ILE A 66 0.58 -8.20 5.75
CA ILE A 66 0.26 -9.15 6.81
C ILE A 66 -0.58 -10.28 6.18
N PRO A 67 -0.10 -11.54 6.23
CA PRO A 67 -0.83 -12.67 5.68
C PRO A 67 -2.25 -12.78 6.27
N GLY A 68 -3.23 -13.03 5.40
CA GLY A 68 -4.64 -13.17 5.79
C GLY A 68 -5.39 -11.85 5.99
N ALA A 69 -4.75 -10.69 5.82
CA ALA A 69 -5.47 -9.42 5.78
C ALA A 69 -6.32 -9.32 4.51
N VAL A 70 -7.58 -8.91 4.66
CA VAL A 70 -8.50 -8.70 3.52
C VAL A 70 -8.45 -7.24 3.05
N PRO A 71 -8.81 -6.97 1.78
CA PRO A 71 -8.92 -5.60 1.31
C PRO A 71 -9.90 -4.77 2.14
N TYR A 72 -9.50 -3.55 2.49
CA TYR A 72 -10.35 -2.59 3.19
C TYR A 72 -10.33 -1.24 2.45
N SER A 73 -11.32 -0.39 2.73
CA SER A 73 -11.37 0.97 2.21
C SER A 73 -11.39 1.98 3.35
N LEU A 74 -10.66 3.08 3.19
CA LEU A 74 -10.71 4.22 4.11
C LEU A 74 -11.98 5.01 3.85
N VAL A 75 -12.92 5.04 4.80
CA VAL A 75 -14.24 5.68 4.62
C VAL A 75 -14.39 6.98 5.40
N TYR A 76 -13.57 7.19 6.41
CA TYR A 76 -13.52 8.44 7.16
C TYR A 76 -12.14 8.65 7.73
N ASP A 77 -11.63 9.88 7.64
CA ASP A 77 -10.41 10.30 8.29
C ASP A 77 -10.59 11.76 8.73
N ASN A 78 -10.45 12.03 10.03
CA ASN A 78 -10.48 13.39 10.54
C ASN A 78 -9.14 14.12 10.41
N GLY A 79 -8.11 13.45 9.86
CA GLY A 79 -6.76 13.97 9.72
C GLY A 79 -6.08 14.24 11.06
N ALA A 80 -6.53 13.59 12.13
CA ALA A 80 -6.02 13.74 13.49
C ALA A 80 -5.98 12.39 14.20
N THR A 81 -6.87 12.15 15.17
CA THR A 81 -6.83 11.00 16.08
C THR A 81 -7.80 9.88 15.72
N GLN A 82 -8.59 10.01 14.66
CA GLN A 82 -9.62 9.05 14.33
C GLN A 82 -9.77 8.78 12.84
N THR A 83 -9.76 7.49 12.53
CA THR A 83 -9.98 6.96 11.20
C THR A 83 -11.01 5.83 11.25
N VAL A 84 -11.81 5.68 10.20
CA VAL A 84 -12.71 4.55 10.03
C VAL A 84 -12.42 3.87 8.69
N ILE A 85 -12.27 2.55 8.74
CA ILE A 85 -12.15 1.70 7.56
C ILE A 85 -13.39 0.83 7.39
N ALA A 86 -13.72 0.49 6.15
CA ALA A 86 -14.76 -0.46 5.80
C ALA A 86 -14.15 -1.78 5.29
N VAL A 87 -14.65 -2.89 5.81
CA VAL A 87 -14.28 -4.26 5.43
C VAL A 87 -15.48 -5.00 4.80
N PRO A 88 -15.23 -6.08 4.03
CA PRO A 88 -16.30 -6.93 3.51
C PRO A 88 -17.22 -7.46 4.61
N ASN A 89 -18.48 -7.71 4.27
CA ASN A 89 -19.45 -8.33 5.17
C ASN A 89 -19.24 -9.85 5.34
N THR A 90 -18.28 -10.42 4.63
CA THR A 90 -17.88 -11.81 4.70
C THR A 90 -16.41 -11.82 5.13
N ILE A 91 -16.18 -11.89 6.44
CA ILE A 91 -14.85 -11.84 7.05
C ILE A 91 -14.86 -12.70 8.32
N THR A 92 -13.81 -13.49 8.51
CA THR A 92 -13.60 -14.29 9.73
C THR A 92 -12.89 -13.48 10.81
N GLU A 93 -12.91 -13.94 12.06
CA GLU A 93 -12.21 -13.27 13.17
C GLU A 93 -10.69 -13.18 12.94
N SER A 94 -10.08 -14.22 12.37
CA SER A 94 -8.65 -14.26 12.06
C SER A 94 -8.29 -13.27 10.94
N GLU A 95 -9.08 -13.21 9.88
CA GLU A 95 -8.94 -12.23 8.79
C GLU A 95 -9.16 -10.80 9.31
N LEU A 96 -10.15 -10.59 10.19
CA LEU A 96 -10.39 -9.31 10.83
C LEU A 96 -9.18 -8.87 11.63
N THR A 97 -8.62 -9.76 12.45
CA THR A 97 -7.41 -9.48 13.25
C THR A 97 -6.22 -9.12 12.36
N ALA A 98 -5.98 -9.87 11.30
CA ALA A 98 -4.91 -9.59 10.33
C ALA A 98 -5.13 -8.24 9.64
N THR A 99 -6.37 -7.94 9.26
CA THR A 99 -6.75 -6.68 8.61
C THR A 99 -6.60 -5.49 9.53
N ILE A 100 -6.93 -5.64 10.82
CA ILE A 100 -6.71 -4.61 11.84
C ILE A 100 -5.22 -4.28 11.97
N LYS A 101 -4.36 -5.30 12.04
CA LYS A 101 -2.91 -5.11 12.11
C LYS A 101 -2.37 -4.45 10.82
N GLN A 102 -2.88 -4.86 9.66
CA GLN A 102 -2.51 -4.29 8.37
C GLN A 102 -2.87 -2.82 8.32
N ALA A 103 -4.12 -2.49 8.68
CA ALA A 103 -4.61 -1.12 8.72
C ALA A 103 -3.84 -0.27 9.73
N ALA A 104 -3.48 -0.82 10.89
CA ALA A 104 -2.62 -0.14 11.85
C ALA A 104 -1.27 0.21 11.21
N GLY A 105 -0.61 -0.72 10.52
CA GLY A 105 0.67 -0.48 9.85
C GLY A 105 0.59 0.52 8.69
N ASP A 106 -0.49 0.47 7.91
CA ASP A 106 -0.69 1.31 6.74
C ASP A 106 -1.12 2.74 7.08
N LEU A 107 -1.99 2.88 8.08
CA LEU A 107 -2.56 4.16 8.47
C LEU A 107 -1.71 4.76 9.59
N PHE A 108 -0.72 5.53 9.16
CA PHE A 108 0.15 6.29 10.05
C PHE A 108 0.18 7.75 9.62
N SER A 109 -0.43 8.62 10.41
CA SER A 109 -0.39 10.06 10.19
C SER A 109 -0.34 10.76 11.54
N PRO A 110 0.68 11.58 11.83
CA PRO A 110 0.72 12.38 13.07
C PRO A 110 -0.42 13.41 13.16
N GLY A 111 -1.22 13.53 12.09
CA GLY A 111 -2.36 14.42 12.01
C GLY A 111 -1.95 15.87 11.76
N ARG A 112 -2.84 16.65 11.15
CA ARG A 112 -2.64 18.09 10.91
C ARG A 112 -2.82 18.92 12.17
N LEU A 113 -3.54 18.37 13.15
CA LEU A 113 -3.93 19.06 14.39
C LEU A 113 -3.09 18.65 15.60
N GLY A 114 -1.99 17.89 15.41
CA GLY A 114 -1.03 17.56 16.47
C GLY A 114 -1.69 17.10 17.77
N GLY A 115 -2.40 15.97 17.72
CA GLY A 115 -3.20 15.46 18.84
C GLY A 115 -2.42 14.61 19.86
N SER A 116 -3.16 13.79 20.62
CA SER A 116 -2.75 12.94 21.76
C SER A 116 -1.65 11.89 21.51
N GLY A 117 -0.95 11.94 20.38
CA GLY A 117 0.07 10.96 20.01
C GLY A 117 -0.48 9.54 19.73
N GLN A 118 -1.80 9.39 19.61
CA GLN A 118 -2.46 8.11 19.35
C GLN A 118 -3.50 8.24 18.24
N LEU A 119 -3.58 7.23 17.38
CA LEU A 119 -4.58 7.09 16.33
C LEU A 119 -5.52 5.94 16.67
N THR A 120 -6.83 6.22 16.70
CA THR A 120 -7.88 5.21 16.81
C THR A 120 -8.41 4.88 15.42
N ILE A 121 -8.25 3.64 14.99
CA ILE A 121 -8.78 3.12 13.74
C ILE A 121 -9.98 2.24 14.09
N ARG A 122 -11.17 2.63 13.62
CA ARG A 122 -12.40 1.83 13.79
C ARG A 122 -12.68 1.04 12.53
N ILE A 123 -13.09 -0.19 12.72
CA ILE A 123 -13.36 -1.13 11.63
C ILE A 123 -14.85 -1.35 11.57
N ARG A 124 -15.46 -1.06 10.42
CA ARG A 124 -16.88 -1.28 10.21
C ARG A 124 -17.16 -2.09 8.96
N THR A 125 -18.36 -2.65 8.89
CA THR A 125 -18.98 -3.11 7.66
C THR A 125 -20.38 -2.51 7.56
N ILE A 126 -21.04 -2.66 6.42
CA ILE A 126 -22.41 -2.23 6.21
C ILE A 126 -23.20 -3.44 5.76
N ILE A 127 -24.29 -3.73 6.48
CA ILE A 127 -25.26 -4.76 6.09
C ILE A 127 -26.56 -4.11 5.64
N HIS A 128 -27.37 -4.87 4.91
CA HIS A 128 -28.67 -4.44 4.40
C HIS A 128 -29.72 -5.46 4.86
N PRO A 129 -30.23 -5.36 6.10
CA PRO A 129 -31.18 -6.33 6.65
C PRO A 129 -32.50 -6.37 5.86
N GLU A 130 -32.95 -5.20 5.40
CA GLU A 130 -34.19 -5.03 4.64
C GLU A 130 -33.96 -4.12 3.42
N ALA A 131 -34.85 -4.19 2.44
CA ALA A 131 -34.79 -3.32 1.27
C ALA A 131 -34.91 -1.85 1.68
N GLY A 132 -33.91 -1.04 1.30
CA GLY A 132 -33.86 0.39 1.65
C GLY A 132 -33.30 0.69 3.05
N VAL A 133 -32.98 -0.33 3.87
CA VAL A 133 -32.38 -0.15 5.20
C VAL A 133 -30.91 -0.55 5.16
N SER A 134 -30.04 0.33 5.65
CA SER A 134 -28.60 0.06 5.76
C SER A 134 -28.17 0.23 7.21
N GLU A 135 -27.52 -0.79 7.76
CA GLU A 135 -27.03 -0.79 9.14
C GLU A 135 -25.50 -0.88 9.15
N PRO A 136 -24.79 0.16 9.63
CA PRO A 136 -23.35 0.07 9.85
C PRO A 136 -23.04 -0.74 11.12
N LEU A 137 -22.21 -1.76 11.00
CA LEU A 137 -21.75 -2.59 12.11
C LEU A 137 -20.27 -2.32 12.38
N TYR A 138 -19.93 -1.93 13.60
CA TYR A 138 -18.54 -1.81 14.04
C TYR A 138 -18.05 -3.17 14.55
N LEU A 139 -17.03 -3.72 13.91
CA LEU A 139 -16.49 -5.06 14.22
C LEU A 139 -15.35 -5.02 15.22
N GLY A 140 -14.68 -3.87 15.33
CA GLY A 140 -13.58 -3.68 16.26
C GLY A 140 -12.95 -2.29 16.15
N GLU A 141 -11.95 -2.07 16.99
CA GLU A 141 -11.09 -0.90 16.98
C GLU A 141 -9.63 -1.28 17.28
N VAL A 142 -8.70 -0.47 16.80
CA VAL A 142 -7.31 -0.53 17.22
C VAL A 142 -6.84 0.87 17.59
N LYS A 143 -6.08 0.97 18.69
CA LYS A 143 -5.35 2.17 19.04
C LYS A 143 -3.87 1.90 18.87
N ARG A 144 -3.20 2.82 18.16
CA ARG A 144 -1.76 2.77 17.93
C ARG A 144 -1.09 4.08 18.30
N SER A 145 0.18 4.03 18.67
CA SER A 145 1.02 5.21 18.79
C SER A 145 1.26 5.86 17.42
N LEU A 146 1.28 7.20 17.41
CA LEU A 146 1.72 8.03 16.28
C LEU A 146 3.20 8.43 16.41
N SER A 147 3.83 8.15 17.55
CA SER A 147 5.24 8.44 17.79
C SER A 147 6.15 7.29 17.39
N GLN A 148 5.64 6.06 17.41
CA GLN A 148 6.37 4.85 17.04
C GLN A 148 5.68 4.21 15.84
N ARG A 149 6.44 4.01 14.75
CA ARG A 149 5.91 3.45 13.51
C ARG A 149 5.65 1.95 13.65
N GLU A 150 6.60 1.24 14.23
CA GLU A 150 6.51 -0.16 14.63
C GLU A 150 6.13 -0.19 16.10
N ASP A 151 4.83 -0.20 16.37
CA ASP A 151 4.28 -0.30 17.71
C ASP A 151 3.97 -1.77 17.99
N GLU A 152 4.80 -2.43 18.79
CA GLU A 152 4.56 -3.82 19.21
C GLU A 152 3.37 -3.94 20.16
N ASN A 153 2.91 -2.84 20.77
CA ASN A 153 1.85 -2.79 21.78
C ASN A 153 0.55 -2.19 21.22
N LEU A 154 0.05 -2.77 20.12
CA LEU A 154 -1.27 -2.39 19.59
C LEU A 154 -2.40 -2.79 20.56
N ASP A 155 -3.22 -1.82 21.00
CA ASP A 155 -4.46 -2.08 21.74
C ASP A 155 -5.56 -2.44 20.74
N ILE A 156 -5.69 -3.73 20.44
CA ILE A 156 -6.69 -4.29 19.52
C ILE A 156 -7.91 -4.74 20.33
N LYS A 157 -9.09 -4.29 19.92
CA LYS A 157 -10.38 -4.74 20.46
C LYS A 157 -11.27 -5.23 19.33
N ILE A 158 -11.73 -6.46 19.47
CA ILE A 158 -12.72 -7.08 18.57
C ILE A 158 -14.04 -7.16 19.34
N PHE A 159 -15.15 -6.94 18.64
CA PHE A 159 -16.49 -7.00 19.20
C PHE A 159 -17.18 -8.31 18.80
N PRO A 160 -17.02 -9.40 19.58
CA PRO A 160 -17.49 -10.74 19.20
C PRO A 160 -19.00 -10.82 19.01
N GLU A 161 -19.77 -10.09 19.83
CA GLU A 161 -21.23 -9.99 19.72
C GLU A 161 -21.69 -9.48 18.35
N ILE A 162 -20.98 -8.46 17.82
CA ILE A 162 -21.29 -7.86 16.52
C ILE A 162 -20.81 -8.77 15.39
N LEU A 163 -19.70 -9.48 15.58
CA LEU A 163 -19.21 -10.45 14.63
C LEU A 163 -20.19 -11.63 14.47
N ALA A 164 -20.74 -12.14 15.57
CA ALA A 164 -21.79 -13.16 15.55
C ALA A 164 -23.06 -12.67 14.82
N LYS A 165 -23.45 -11.40 15.00
CA LYS A 165 -24.54 -10.77 14.23
C LYS A 165 -24.22 -10.73 12.73
N LEU A 166 -22.97 -10.45 12.34
CA LEU A 166 -22.55 -10.47 10.95
C LEU A 166 -22.59 -11.88 10.34
N GLU A 167 -22.15 -12.89 11.08
CA GLU A 167 -22.17 -14.29 10.63
C GLU A 167 -23.60 -14.79 10.38
N SER A 168 -24.52 -14.51 11.30
CA SER A 168 -25.94 -14.84 11.13
C SER A 168 -26.57 -14.16 9.91
N TYR A 169 -26.24 -12.88 9.67
CA TYR A 169 -26.66 -12.17 8.46
C TYR A 169 -26.09 -12.81 7.19
N GLY A 170 -24.81 -13.19 7.20
CA GLY A 170 -24.16 -13.87 6.08
C GLY A 170 -24.76 -15.24 5.77
N ALA A 171 -25.19 -15.99 6.80
CA ALA A 171 -25.86 -17.28 6.64
C ALA A 171 -27.25 -17.14 6.00
N ALA A 172 -28.04 -16.15 6.44
CA ALA A 172 -29.38 -15.90 5.90
C ALA A 172 -29.40 -15.52 4.41
N ARG A 173 -28.31 -14.90 3.90
CA ARG A 173 -28.21 -14.45 2.50
C ARG A 173 -27.76 -15.54 1.51
N ARG A 174 -27.30 -16.70 2.01
CA ARG A 174 -26.85 -17.83 1.18
C ARG A 174 -27.96 -18.84 0.88
N GLN A 175 -29.13 -18.69 1.53
CA GLN A 175 -30.35 -19.45 1.26
C GLN A 175 -31.22 -18.69 0.25
#